data_AF-T0N898-F1
#
_entry.id   AF-T0N898-F1
#
_cell.length_a   1.000
_cell.length_b   1.000
_cell.length_c   1.000
_cell.angle_alpha   90.00
_cell.angle_beta   90.00
_cell.angle_gamma   90.00
#
_symmetry.space_group_name_H-M   'P 1'
#
loop_
_entity.id
_entity.type
_entity.pdbx_description
1 polymer ?
#
loop_
_entity_poly.entity_id
_entity_poly.type
_entity_poly.pdbx_seq_one_letter_code
_entity_poly.pdbx_strand_id
1 'polypeptide(L)'
;MYKDKLYIVYLIISIVSILFVIISLNDLLFGNQALMKLITLKSVGNWQYWILIASIIVFSYFAYMSYSVLNDMSKFKKLLKSSSKKTFIENIPDLERISKRLGTHYHDLLTQAKHKWGIRK
;
A
#
# COMPACT_ATOMS: atom_id res chain seq x y z
N MET A 1 -6.63 -13.25 7.45
CA MET A 1 -6.98 -12.34 6.33
C MET A 1 -5.68 -11.79 5.77
N TYR A 2 -5.35 -12.11 4.52
CA TYR A 2 -4.00 -11.93 3.99
C TYR A 2 -3.73 -10.49 3.55
N LYS A 3 -2.67 -9.87 4.07
CA LYS A 3 -2.33 -8.46 3.80
C LYS A 3 -1.85 -8.22 2.37
N ASP A 4 -1.31 -9.24 1.72
CA ASP A 4 -0.93 -9.26 0.30
C ASP A 4 -2.11 -9.03 -0.66
N LYS A 5 -3.34 -9.40 -0.31
CA LYS A 5 -4.53 -9.10 -1.13
C LYS A 5 -5.14 -7.75 -0.78
N LEU A 6 -4.98 -7.32 0.48
CA LEU A 6 -5.51 -6.05 0.97
C LEU A 6 -4.73 -4.83 0.46
N TYR A 7 -3.45 -4.97 0.09
CA TYR A 7 -2.68 -3.85 -0.47
C TYR A 7 -3.32 -3.31 -1.76
N ILE A 8 -3.91 -4.17 -2.58
CA ILE A 8 -4.60 -3.76 -3.82
C ILE A 8 -5.79 -2.86 -3.47
N VAL A 9 -6.55 -3.25 -2.44
CA VAL A 9 -7.68 -2.44 -1.94
C VAL A 9 -7.18 -1.10 -1.39
N TYR A 10 -6.10 -1.09 -0.60
CA TYR A 10 -5.51 0.15 -0.10
C TYR A 10 -5.02 1.07 -1.21
N LEU A 11 -4.43 0.51 -2.27
CA LEU A 11 -4.03 1.27 -3.45
C LEU A 11 -5.22 1.85 -4.20
N ILE A 12 -6.27 1.06 -4.44
CA ILE A 12 -7.47 1.55 -5.13
C ILE A 12 -8.09 2.70 -4.34
N ILE A 13 -8.23 2.56 -3.02
CA ILE A 13 -8.77 3.62 -2.17
C ILE A 13 -7.88 4.87 -2.23
N SER A 14 -6.55 4.71 -2.16
CA SER A 14 -5.61 5.83 -2.29
C SER A 14 -5.74 6.54 -3.64
N ILE A 15 -5.90 5.81 -4.75
CA ILE A 15 -6.11 6.39 -6.08
C ILE A 15 -7.45 7.13 -6.16
N VAL A 16 -8.51 6.57 -5.59
CA VAL A 16 -9.81 7.25 -5.57
C VAL A 16 -9.71 8.54 -4.74
N SER A 17 -9.07 8.50 -3.57
CA SER A 17 -8.88 9.69 -2.73
C SER A 17 -8.07 10.78 -3.42
N ILE A 18 -7.01 10.43 -4.18
CA ILE A 18 -6.24 11.46 -4.90
C ILE A 18 -7.07 12.12 -6.00
N LEU A 19 -7.97 11.39 -6.67
CA LEU A 19 -8.89 11.96 -7.63
C LEU A 19 -9.82 12.99 -6.97
N PHE A 20 -10.36 12.67 -5.78
CA PHE A 20 -11.18 13.61 -5.03
C PHE A 20 -10.41 14.86 -4.60
N VAL A 21 -9.13 14.74 -4.24
CA VAL A 21 -8.26 15.89 -3.98
C VAL A 21 -8.10 16.76 -5.23
N ILE A 22 -7.83 16.16 -6.39
CA ILE A 22 -7.67 16.89 -7.66
C ILE A 22 -8.95 17.62 -8.04
N ILE A 23 -10.10 16.95 -7.95
CA ILE A 23 -11.42 17.55 -8.22
C ILE A 23 -11.66 18.73 -7.28
N SER A 24 -11.37 18.55 -5.98
CA SER A 24 -11.60 19.57 -4.96
C SER A 24 -10.69 20.78 -5.15
N LEU A 25 -9.41 20.56 -5.45
CA LEU A 25 -8.46 21.63 -5.77
C LEU A 25 -8.84 22.37 -7.06
N ASN A 26 -9.30 21.65 -8.08
CA ASN A 26 -9.72 22.28 -9.33
C ASN A 26 -10.89 23.24 -9.13
N ASP A 27 -11.87 22.82 -8.33
CA ASP A 27 -13.02 23.64 -7.99
C ASP A 27 -12.62 24.90 -7.21
N LEU A 28 -11.78 24.74 -6.18
CA LEU A 28 -11.35 25.83 -5.29
C LEU A 28 -10.39 26.84 -5.94
N LEU A 29 -9.48 26.38 -6.80
CA LEU A 29 -8.41 27.23 -7.35
C LEU A 29 -8.71 27.76 -8.75
N PHE A 30 -9.40 26.98 -9.59
CA PHE A 30 -9.56 27.31 -11.01
C PHE A 30 -11.02 27.54 -11.41
N GLY A 31 -11.99 27.06 -10.62
CA GLY A 31 -13.42 27.19 -10.93
C GLY A 31 -13.81 26.59 -12.28
N ASN A 32 -13.01 25.64 -12.80
CA ASN A 32 -13.19 25.13 -14.16
C ASN A 32 -14.46 24.27 -14.25
N GLN A 33 -15.45 24.77 -14.99
CA GLN A 33 -16.77 24.16 -15.10
C GLN A 33 -16.77 22.81 -15.84
N ALA A 34 -15.71 22.48 -16.60
CA ALA A 34 -15.63 21.21 -17.33
C ALA A 34 -15.59 20.00 -16.38
N LEU A 35 -14.79 20.07 -15.32
CA LEU A 35 -14.68 19.01 -14.32
C LEU A 35 -15.88 19.01 -13.35
N MET A 36 -16.42 20.18 -13.00
CA MET A 36 -17.63 20.29 -12.18
C MET A 36 -18.87 19.66 -12.85
N LYS A 37 -19.01 19.77 -14.18
CA LYS A 37 -20.13 19.17 -14.92
C LYS A 37 -20.14 17.64 -14.89
N LEU A 38 -18.97 17.01 -14.79
CA LEU A 38 -18.84 15.55 -14.75
C LEU A 38 -19.39 14.93 -13.46
N ILE A 39 -19.44 15.68 -12.35
CA ILE A 39 -19.73 15.10 -11.03
C ILE A 39 -20.92 15.80 -10.34
N THR A 40 -21.63 16.71 -11.03
CA THR A 40 -22.81 17.42 -10.48
C THR A 40 -22.56 18.06 -9.10
N LEU A 41 -21.32 18.47 -8.80
CA LEU A 41 -20.96 19.08 -7.52
C LEU A 41 -21.46 20.53 -7.36
N LYS A 42 -22.28 21.03 -8.28
CA LYS A 42 -22.77 22.42 -8.31
C LYS A 42 -23.46 22.87 -7.02
N SER A 43 -23.94 21.92 -6.21
CA SER A 43 -24.63 22.19 -4.94
C SER A 43 -23.76 22.04 -3.68
N VAL A 44 -22.47 21.71 -3.82
CA VAL A 44 -21.62 21.38 -2.66
C VAL A 44 -21.12 22.64 -1.94
N GLY A 45 -20.92 23.76 -2.64
CA GLY A 45 -20.61 25.05 -2.01
C GLY A 45 -19.48 24.95 -0.97
N ASN A 46 -19.73 25.44 0.26
CA ASN A 46 -18.76 25.42 1.36
C ASN A 46 -18.35 24.02 1.84
N TRP A 47 -19.06 22.97 1.47
CA TRP A 47 -18.66 21.59 1.82
C TRP A 47 -17.40 21.12 1.09
N GLN A 48 -17.00 21.81 0.02
CA GLN A 48 -15.84 21.43 -0.77
C GLN A 48 -14.54 21.42 0.03
N TYR A 49 -14.37 22.37 0.96
CA TYR A 49 -13.23 22.40 1.86
C TYR A 49 -13.16 21.17 2.78
N TRP A 50 -14.31 20.72 3.28
CA TRP A 50 -14.40 19.51 4.11
C TRP A 50 -14.09 18.24 3.31
N ILE A 51 -14.57 18.16 2.07
CA ILE A 51 -14.25 17.05 1.17
C ILE A 51 -12.76 17.01 0.87
N LEU A 52 -12.12 18.16 0.61
CA LEU A 52 -10.68 18.25 0.40
C LEU A 52 -9.91 17.71 1.62
N ILE A 53 -10.24 18.21 2.82
CA ILE A 53 -9.57 17.80 4.06
C ILE A 53 -9.75 16.29 4.31
N ALA A 54 -10.98 15.79 4.20
CA ALA A 54 -11.27 14.37 4.37
C ALA A 54 -10.49 13.51 3.35
N SER A 55 -10.45 13.93 2.08
CA SER A 55 -9.75 13.21 1.02
C SER A 55 -8.25 13.15 1.27
N ILE A 56 -7.64 14.24 1.80
CA ILE A 56 -6.21 14.26 2.18
C ILE A 56 -5.94 13.30 3.33
N ILE A 57 -6.80 13.27 4.36
CA ILE A 57 -6.63 12.37 5.51
C ILE A 57 -6.71 10.92 5.05
N VAL A 58 -7.75 10.58 4.28
CA VAL A 58 -7.94 9.22 3.75
C VAL A 58 -6.78 8.85 2.84
N PHE A 59 -6.40 9.73 1.90
CA PHE A 59 -5.25 9.50 1.03
C PHE A 59 -3.99 9.21 1.82
N SER A 60 -3.67 10.05 2.81
CA SER A 60 -2.46 9.91 3.62
C SER A 60 -2.43 8.58 4.38
N TYR A 61 -3.56 8.19 4.98
CA TYR A 61 -3.68 6.93 5.71
C TYR A 61 -3.50 5.71 4.80
N PHE A 62 -4.22 5.66 3.67
CA PHE A 62 -4.15 4.53 2.75
C PHE A 62 -2.84 4.48 1.96
N ALA A 63 -2.25 5.64 1.64
CA ALA A 63 -0.91 5.72 1.06
C ALA A 63 0.14 5.16 2.04
N TYR A 64 0.07 5.52 3.33
CA TYR A 64 0.95 4.98 4.35
C TYR A 64 0.81 3.45 4.50
N MET A 65 -0.42 2.96 4.56
CA MET A 65 -0.69 1.52 4.64
C MET A 65 -0.16 0.76 3.42
N SER A 66 -0.36 1.31 2.22
CA SER A 66 0.16 0.75 0.97
C SER A 66 1.69 0.72 0.98
N TYR A 67 2.32 1.82 1.37
CA TYR A 67 3.78 1.93 1.49
C TYR A 67 4.35 0.91 2.48
N SER A 68 3.70 0.73 3.64
CA SER A 68 4.11 -0.25 4.65
C SER A 68 4.18 -1.67 4.08
N VAL A 69 3.14 -2.09 3.35
CA VAL A 69 3.11 -3.42 2.71
C VAL A 69 4.18 -3.55 1.62
N LEU A 70 4.34 -2.54 0.77
CA LEU A 70 5.37 -2.54 -0.29
C LEU A 70 6.79 -2.60 0.29
N ASN A 71 7.05 -1.85 1.36
CA ASN A 71 8.33 -1.86 2.05
C ASN A 71 8.62 -3.25 2.65
N ASP A 72 7.63 -3.92 3.22
CA ASP A 72 7.78 -5.27 3.75
C ASP A 72 8.07 -6.30 2.65
N MET A 73 7.36 -6.22 1.52
CA MET A 73 7.61 -7.07 0.34
C MET A 73 9.03 -6.85 -0.20
N SER A 74 9.47 -5.59 -0.28
CA SER A 74 10.80 -5.22 -0.75
C SER A 74 11.90 -5.74 0.19
N LYS A 75 11.73 -5.54 1.50
CA LYS A 75 12.64 -6.08 2.53
C LYS A 75 12.70 -7.60 2.46
N PHE A 76 11.57 -8.29 2.37
CA PHE A 76 11.52 -9.74 2.22
C PHE A 76 12.32 -10.20 1.00
N LYS A 77 12.08 -9.60 -0.17
CA LYS A 77 12.78 -9.93 -1.41
C LYS A 77 14.29 -9.68 -1.31
N LYS A 78 14.71 -8.60 -0.66
CA LYS A 78 16.12 -8.26 -0.43
C LYS A 78 16.81 -9.29 0.47
N LEU A 79 16.16 -9.66 1.58
CA LEU A 79 16.68 -10.65 2.52
C LEU A 79 16.70 -12.07 1.92
N LEU A 80 15.69 -12.43 1.13
CA LEU A 80 15.61 -13.72 0.45
C LEU A 80 16.69 -13.88 -0.64
N LYS A 81 17.04 -12.78 -1.33
CA LYS A 81 18.09 -12.76 -2.38
C LYS A 81 19.52 -12.71 -1.81
N SER A 82 19.71 -12.88 -0.49
CA SER A 82 21.04 -12.85 0.10
C SER A 82 21.95 -13.92 -0.51
N SER A 83 23.19 -13.55 -0.82
CA SER A 83 24.18 -14.39 -1.50
C SER A 83 24.85 -15.43 -0.58
N SER A 84 24.75 -15.28 0.74
CA SER A 84 25.42 -16.12 1.72
C SER A 84 24.44 -16.88 2.61
N LYS A 85 24.69 -18.19 2.79
CA LYS A 85 23.94 -19.06 3.72
C LYS A 85 23.95 -18.53 5.15
N LYS A 86 25.08 -17.97 5.61
CA LYS A 86 25.23 -17.40 6.95
C LYS A 86 24.28 -16.22 7.14
N THR A 87 24.30 -15.28 6.19
CA THR A 87 23.42 -14.11 6.21
C THR A 87 21.95 -14.52 6.08
N PHE A 88 21.63 -15.56 5.31
CA PHE A 88 20.26 -16.09 5.26
C PHE A 88 19.80 -16.59 6.63
N ILE A 89 20.61 -17.42 7.31
CA ILE A 89 20.30 -17.98 8.64
C ILE A 89 20.07 -16.87 9.68
N GLU A 90 20.94 -15.86 9.70
CA GLU A 90 20.82 -14.72 10.63
C GLU A 90 19.50 -13.94 10.42
N ASN A 91 19.00 -13.87 9.19
CA ASN A 91 17.78 -13.13 8.83
C ASN A 91 16.50 -14.01 8.82
N ILE A 92 16.57 -15.30 9.16
CA ILE A 92 15.39 -16.19 9.22
C ILE A 92 14.29 -15.62 10.14
N PRO A 93 14.57 -15.15 11.37
CA PRO A 93 13.52 -14.64 12.26
C PRO A 93 12.75 -13.46 11.66
N ASP A 94 13.46 -12.54 11.00
CA ASP A 94 12.85 -11.38 10.33
C ASP A 94 12.04 -11.81 9.10
N LEU A 95 12.57 -12.73 8.30
CA LEU A 95 11.87 -13.30 7.16
C LEU A 95 10.59 -14.06 7.59
N GLU A 96 10.62 -14.78 8.71
CA GLU A 96 9.44 -15.43 9.30
C GLU A 96 8.40 -14.41 9.79
N ARG A 97 8.86 -13.35 10.47
CA ARG A 97 7.98 -12.27 10.93
C ARG A 97 7.30 -11.57 9.74
N ILE A 98 8.07 -11.25 8.69
CA ILE A 98 7.55 -10.58 7.50
C ILE A 98 6.63 -11.53 6.71
N SER A 99 7.00 -12.80 6.52
CA SER A 99 6.15 -13.76 5.81
C SER A 99 4.81 -13.99 6.52
N LYS A 100 4.80 -14.13 7.86
CA LYS A 100 3.55 -14.20 8.64
C LYS A 100 2.67 -12.95 8.45
N ARG A 101 3.28 -11.78 8.34
CA ARG A 101 2.56 -10.51 8.13
C ARG A 101 2.00 -10.38 6.72
N LEU A 102 2.73 -10.82 5.69
CA LEU A 102 2.32 -10.70 4.29
C LEU A 102 1.31 -11.78 3.89
N GLY A 103 1.54 -13.04 4.28
CA GLY A 103 0.60 -14.13 4.05
C GLY A 103 1.25 -15.48 3.71
N THR A 104 0.42 -16.48 3.41
CA THR A 104 0.84 -17.86 3.13
C THR A 104 1.77 -17.96 1.93
N HIS A 105 1.52 -17.19 0.86
CA HIS A 105 2.39 -17.19 -0.31
C HIS A 105 3.86 -16.85 0.03
N TYR A 106 4.07 -15.86 0.90
CA TYR A 106 5.42 -15.48 1.36
C TYR A 106 6.01 -16.51 2.33
N HIS A 107 5.17 -17.20 3.07
CA HIS A 107 5.58 -18.33 3.90
C HIS A 107 6.07 -19.50 3.03
N ASP A 108 5.37 -19.83 1.95
CA ASP A 108 5.76 -20.89 1.02
C ASP A 108 7.09 -20.56 0.33
N LEU A 109 7.27 -19.30 -0.08
CA LEU A 109 8.54 -18.81 -0.64
C LEU A 109 9.71 -18.94 0.35
N LEU A 110 9.47 -18.65 1.63
CA LEU A 110 10.46 -18.84 2.68
C LEU A 110 10.82 -20.33 2.82
N THR A 111 9.81 -21.20 2.88
CA THR A 111 9.99 -22.65 3.05
C THR A 111 10.77 -23.26 1.89
N GLN A 112 10.48 -22.85 0.65
CA GLN A 112 11.26 -23.24 -0.53
C GLN A 112 12.72 -22.78 -0.44
N ALA A 113 12.96 -21.54 0.03
CA ALA A 113 14.32 -21.04 0.23
C ALA A 113 15.05 -21.80 1.35
N LYS A 114 14.39 -22.10 2.48
CA LYS A 114 14.95 -22.94 3.55
C LYS A 114 15.35 -24.32 3.02
N HIS A 115 14.49 -24.95 2.22
CA HIS A 115 14.76 -26.23 1.58
C HIS A 115 15.97 -26.16 0.64
N LYS A 116 16.09 -25.10 -0.18
CA LYS A 116 17.24 -24.88 -1.06
C LYS A 116 18.56 -24.80 -0.30
N TRP A 117 18.57 -24.21 0.89
CA TRP A 117 19.76 -24.09 1.74
C TRP A 117 20.00 -25.31 2.64
N GLY A 118 19.14 -26.34 2.57
CA GLY A 118 19.22 -27.55 3.39
C GLY A 118 18.86 -27.34 4.86
N ILE A 119 18.07 -26.30 5.17
CA ILE A 119 17.68 -25.96 6.54
C ILE A 119 16.38 -26.69 6.85
N ARG A 120 16.43 -27.66 7.77
CA ARG A 120 15.28 -28.53 8.14
C ARG A 120 14.45 -28.02 9.32
N LYS A 121 14.62 -26.76 9.75
CA LYS A 121 13.87 -26.14 10.85
C LYS A 121 13.13 -24.89 10.41
#